data_AF-A0A953WBC7-F1
#
_entry.id   AF-A0A953WBC7-F1
#
_cell.length_a   1.000
_cell.length_b   1.000
_cell.length_c   1.000
_cell.angle_alpha   90.00
_cell.angle_beta   90.00
_cell.angle_gamma   90.00
#
_symmetry.space_group_name_H-M   'P 1'
#
loop_
_entity.id
_entity.type
_entity.pdbx_description
1 polymer ?
#
loop_
_entity_poly.entity_id
_entity_poly.type
_entity_poly.pdbx_seq_one_letter_code
_entity_poly.pdbx_strand_id
1 'polypeptide(L)'
;GGGLIKIINQSVPVALKTLGYDDGEIRDIVDYAVGRGTLEDAPVVNLATLREEGFADRHIKALEERLKTAFDLTFAFAPDALGEDFCRHILGLDDEQMAGTGYQLLRDLGFADEEIHAANLYCCGAMTLE
;
A
#
# COMPACT_ATOMS: atom_id res chain seq x y z
N GLY A 1 0.87 -15.75 19.36
CA GLY A 1 1.44 -14.94 18.27
C GLY A 1 0.37 -13.97 17.84
N GLY A 2 0.52 -12.70 18.22
CA GLY A 2 -0.47 -11.65 17.99
C GLY A 2 -0.43 -11.18 16.55
N GLY A 3 -1.35 -11.68 15.73
CA GLY A 3 -1.72 -11.03 14.48
C GLY A 3 -2.67 -9.90 14.83
N LEU A 4 -2.16 -8.67 14.85
CA LEU A 4 -2.99 -7.46 14.79
C LEU A 4 -3.61 -7.42 13.39
N ILE A 5 -4.63 -8.25 13.18
CA ILE A 5 -5.65 -8.04 12.16
C ILE A 5 -6.08 -6.59 12.37
N LYS A 6 -5.93 -5.71 11.36
CA LYS A 6 -6.58 -4.40 11.33
C LYS A 6 -7.99 -4.63 11.88
N ILE A 7 -8.26 -4.25 13.13
CA ILE A 7 -9.55 -4.54 13.77
C ILE A 7 -10.49 -3.59 13.06
N ILE A 8 -11.00 -4.04 11.91
CA ILE A 8 -12.12 -3.44 11.23
C ILE A 8 -13.18 -3.44 12.30
N ASN A 9 -13.53 -2.25 12.77
CA ASN A 9 -14.69 -2.09 13.60
C ASN A 9 -15.87 -2.48 12.70
N GLN A 10 -16.23 -3.77 12.70
CA GLN A 10 -17.31 -4.35 11.90
C GLN A 10 -18.65 -3.65 12.19
N SER A 11 -18.71 -2.85 13.26
CA SER A 11 -19.85 -1.99 13.59
C SER A 11 -19.99 -0.79 12.65
N VAL A 12 -18.93 -0.32 11.99
CA VAL A 12 -18.97 0.83 11.06
C VAL A 12 -19.91 0.58 9.88
N PRO A 13 -19.77 -0.50 9.08
CA PRO A 13 -20.69 -0.75 7.98
C PRO A 13 -22.14 -0.99 8.46
N VAL A 14 -22.32 -1.62 9.63
CA VAL A 14 -23.64 -1.84 10.23
C VAL A 14 -24.31 -0.53 10.65
N ALA A 15 -23.54 0.39 11.24
CA ALA A 15 -24.03 1.71 11.63
C ALA A 15 -24.38 2.56 10.40
N LEU A 16 -23.53 2.58 9.36
CA LEU A 16 -23.80 3.33 8.13
C LEU A 16 -25.06 2.82 7.41
N LYS A 17 -25.28 1.50 7.37
CA LYS A 17 -26.52 0.92 6.84
C LYS A 17 -27.76 1.34 7.61
N THR A 18 -27.64 1.46 8.94
CA THR A 18 -28.71 1.95 9.81
C THR A 18 -29.00 3.44 9.58
N LEU A 19 -28.00 4.22 9.18
CA LEU A 19 -28.13 5.64 8.81
C LEU A 19 -28.69 5.87 7.41
N GLY A 20 -28.92 4.81 6.62
CA GLY A 20 -29.58 4.88 5.31
C GLY A 20 -28.64 5.00 4.11
N TYR A 21 -27.34 4.78 4.28
CA TYR A 21 -26.39 4.70 3.17
C TYR A 21 -26.58 3.42 2.36
N ASP A 22 -26.38 3.50 1.05
CA ASP A 22 -26.39 2.33 0.17
C ASP A 22 -25.11 1.48 0.33
N ASP A 23 -25.18 0.20 -0.04
CA ASP A 23 -24.04 -0.72 0.00
C ASP A 23 -22.81 -0.18 -0.79
N GLY A 24 -23.02 0.60 -1.85
CA GLY A 24 -21.94 1.28 -2.59
C GLY A 24 -21.25 2.39 -1.78
N GLU A 25 -22.01 3.26 -1.12
CA GLU A 25 -21.46 4.35 -0.31
C GLU A 25 -20.76 3.82 0.93
N ILE A 26 -21.34 2.80 1.58
CA ILE A 26 -20.72 2.11 2.72
C ILE A 26 -19.37 1.54 2.32
N ARG A 27 -19.29 0.90 1.16
CA ARG A 27 -18.04 0.34 0.66
C ARG A 27 -17.00 1.43 0.44
N ASP A 28 -17.35 2.53 -0.22
CA ASP A 28 -16.42 3.62 -0.47
C ASP A 28 -15.86 4.22 0.83
N ILE A 29 -16.73 4.47 1.81
CA ILE A 29 -16.33 4.97 3.14
C ILE A 29 -15.40 3.98 3.85
N VAL A 30 -15.71 2.67 3.80
CA VAL A 30 -14.89 1.63 4.41
C VAL A 30 -13.54 1.50 3.71
N ASP A 31 -13.52 1.49 2.37
CA ASP A 31 -12.31 1.41 1.56
C ASP A 31 -11.40 2.63 1.78
N TYR A 32 -11.98 3.83 1.91
CA TYR A 32 -11.23 5.05 2.25
C TYR A 32 -10.65 5.01 3.67
N ALA A 33 -11.45 4.59 4.66
CA ALA A 33 -11.02 4.61 6.07
C ALA A 33 -10.00 3.50 6.41
N VAL A 34 -10.21 2.29 5.88
CA VAL A 34 -9.43 1.09 6.20
C VAL A 34 -8.29 0.84 5.20
N GLY A 35 -8.46 1.35 3.98
CA GLY A 35 -7.60 1.06 2.85
C GLY A 35 -7.98 -0.24 2.15
N ARG A 36 -7.73 -0.30 0.85
CA ARG A 36 -8.05 -1.45 -0.01
C ARG A 36 -7.11 -2.64 0.18
N GLY A 37 -5.94 -2.43 0.80
CA GLY A 37 -4.92 -3.45 1.02
C GLY A 37 -4.29 -3.99 -0.27
N THR A 38 -4.41 -3.24 -1.37
CA THR A 38 -3.90 -3.55 -2.70
C THR A 38 -3.52 -2.26 -3.42
N LEU A 39 -2.58 -2.36 -4.35
CA LEU A 39 -2.26 -1.31 -5.32
C LEU A 39 -2.91 -1.54 -6.69
N GLU A 40 -3.83 -2.50 -6.80
CA GLU A 40 -4.68 -2.63 -7.97
C GLU A 40 -5.56 -1.38 -8.11
N ASP A 41 -5.50 -0.74 -9.28
CA ASP A 41 -6.22 0.50 -9.60
C ASP A 41 -5.81 1.73 -8.75
N ALA A 42 -4.71 1.62 -8.00
CA ALA A 42 -4.19 2.76 -7.23
C ALA A 42 -3.73 3.92 -8.15
N PRO A 43 -3.78 5.17 -7.66
CA PRO A 43 -3.31 6.32 -8.43
C PRO A 43 -1.78 6.29 -8.55
N VAL A 44 -1.29 6.35 -9.80
CA VAL A 44 0.13 6.43 -10.20
C VAL A 44 1.01 5.29 -9.68
N VAL A 45 1.25 5.15 -8.37
CA VAL A 45 1.97 4.01 -7.79
C VAL A 45 1.01 2.82 -7.76
N ASN A 46 1.04 1.98 -8.80
CA ASN A 46 0.11 0.87 -8.97
C ASN A 46 0.76 -0.35 -9.63
N LEU A 47 0.02 -1.46 -9.69
CA LEU A 47 0.56 -2.72 -10.23
C LEU A 47 0.98 -2.64 -11.70
N ALA A 48 0.50 -1.67 -12.47
CA ALA A 48 0.93 -1.47 -13.86
C ALA A 48 2.28 -0.75 -13.89
N THR A 49 2.38 0.40 -13.21
CA THR A 49 3.62 1.20 -13.19
C THR A 49 4.77 0.46 -12.50
N LEU A 50 4.49 -0.28 -11.42
CA LEU A 50 5.53 -1.11 -10.77
C LEU A 50 6.06 -2.21 -11.70
N ARG A 51 5.23 -2.76 -12.58
CA ARG A 51 5.71 -3.73 -13.58
C ARG A 51 6.63 -3.08 -14.60
N GLU A 52 6.37 -1.83 -14.98
CA GLU A 52 7.26 -1.04 -15.84
C GLU A 52 8.61 -0.79 -15.16
N GLU A 53 8.62 -0.61 -13.83
CA GLU A 53 9.83 -0.52 -12.99
C GLU A 53 10.53 -1.87 -12.73
N GLY A 54 10.08 -2.97 -13.36
CA GLY A 54 10.74 -4.28 -13.28
C GLY A 54 10.23 -5.22 -12.17
N PHE A 55 9.14 -4.87 -11.48
CA PHE A 55 8.51 -5.78 -10.53
C PHE A 55 7.82 -6.94 -11.27
N ALA A 56 8.53 -8.07 -11.38
CA ALA A 56 7.94 -9.33 -11.84
C ALA A 56 6.78 -9.80 -10.93
N ASP A 57 5.92 -10.69 -11.45
CA ASP A 57 4.72 -11.17 -10.75
C ASP A 57 4.99 -11.74 -9.34
N ARG A 58 6.16 -12.35 -9.12
CA ARG A 58 6.56 -12.83 -7.79
C ARG A 58 6.74 -11.69 -6.79
N HIS A 59 7.30 -10.56 -7.21
CA HIS A 59 7.51 -9.38 -6.37
C HIS A 59 6.19 -8.68 -6.12
N ILE A 60 5.36 -8.52 -7.16
CA ILE A 60 3.99 -7.99 -7.04
C ILE A 60 3.17 -8.80 -6.05
N LYS A 61 3.17 -10.13 -6.18
CA LYS A 61 2.44 -11.01 -5.26
C LYS A 61 2.94 -10.85 -3.82
N ALA A 62 4.25 -10.80 -3.61
CA ALA A 62 4.82 -10.60 -2.28
C ALA A 62 4.45 -9.23 -1.70
N LEU A 63 4.48 -8.19 -2.52
CA LEU A 63 4.07 -6.84 -2.16
C LEU A 63 2.60 -6.80 -1.73
N GLU A 64 1.69 -7.33 -2.56
CA GLU A 64 0.25 -7.41 -2.29
C GLU A 64 -0.06 -8.15 -0.98
N GLU A 65 0.62 -9.27 -0.69
CA GLU A 65 0.45 -9.98 0.58
C GLU A 65 0.83 -9.12 1.80
N ARG A 66 1.87 -8.28 1.67
CA ARG A 66 2.30 -7.36 2.72
C ARG A 66 1.31 -6.20 2.88
N LEU A 67 0.81 -5.67 1.77
CA LEU A 67 -0.10 -4.52 1.75
C LEU A 67 -1.42 -4.79 2.46
N LYS A 68 -1.90 -6.03 2.45
CA LYS A 68 -3.10 -6.46 3.20
C LYS A 68 -3.04 -6.13 4.69
N THR A 69 -1.84 -6.11 5.26
CA THR A 69 -1.61 -5.85 6.68
C THR A 69 -0.78 -4.60 6.93
N ALA A 70 -0.30 -3.93 5.88
CA ALA A 70 0.48 -2.71 5.98
C ALA A 70 -0.39 -1.55 6.48
N PHE A 71 0.13 -0.87 7.50
CA PHE A 71 -0.39 0.42 7.93
C PHE A 71 0.21 1.56 7.12
N ASP A 72 1.41 1.40 6.57
CA ASP A 72 2.02 2.41 5.72
C ASP A 72 2.63 1.73 4.49
N LEU A 73 2.38 2.30 3.32
CA LEU A 73 2.86 1.84 2.02
C LEU A 73 4.38 1.66 2.04
N THR A 74 5.11 2.58 2.66
CA THR A 74 6.57 2.62 2.66
C THR A 74 7.19 1.39 3.35
N PHE A 75 6.48 0.72 4.25
CA PHE A 75 6.95 -0.55 4.84
C PHE A 75 6.90 -1.73 3.87
N ALA A 76 6.01 -1.68 2.88
CA ALA A 76 5.95 -2.69 1.84
C ALA A 76 7.09 -2.51 0.82
N PHE A 77 7.58 -1.28 0.66
CA PHE A 77 8.67 -0.89 -0.25
C PHE A 77 10.04 -0.76 0.41
N ALA A 78 10.23 -1.12 1.68
CA ALA A 78 11.56 -1.06 2.28
C ALA A 78 12.57 -1.95 1.51
N PRO A 79 13.85 -1.58 1.39
CA PRO A 79 14.81 -2.41 0.65
C PRO A 79 14.93 -3.84 1.21
N ASP A 80 14.92 -3.99 2.55
CA ASP A 80 14.87 -5.28 3.24
C ASP A 80 13.59 -6.08 2.93
N ALA A 81 12.48 -5.37 2.73
CA ALA A 81 11.18 -5.94 2.45
C ALA A 81 11.08 -6.59 1.07
N LEU A 82 11.72 -5.98 0.08
CA LEU A 82 11.72 -6.41 -1.31
C LEU A 82 12.81 -7.46 -1.58
N GLY A 83 13.84 -7.50 -0.73
CA GLY A 83 14.94 -8.43 -0.79
C GLY A 83 16.14 -7.87 -1.56
N GLU A 84 17.34 -8.17 -1.04
CA GLU A 84 18.60 -7.61 -1.54
C GLU A 84 18.86 -7.90 -3.02
N ASP A 85 18.62 -9.13 -3.48
CA ASP A 85 18.85 -9.53 -4.88
C ASP A 85 18.03 -8.66 -5.85
N PHE A 86 16.74 -8.47 -5.55
CA PHE A 86 15.86 -7.65 -6.38
C PHE A 86 16.29 -6.18 -6.37
N CYS A 87 16.56 -5.63 -5.19
CA CYS A 87 16.98 -4.25 -5.05
C CYS A 87 18.31 -3.95 -5.77
N ARG A 88 19.33 -4.80 -5.64
CA ARG A 88 20.64 -4.57 -6.27
C ARG A 88 20.67 -4.90 -7.76
N HIS A 89 20.04 -6.01 -8.17
CA HIS A 89 20.20 -6.52 -9.53
C HIS A 89 19.10 -6.09 -10.50
N ILE A 90 17.90 -5.77 -9.99
CA ILE A 90 16.77 -5.34 -10.83
C ILE A 90 16.56 -3.83 -10.70
N LEU A 91 16.48 -3.31 -9.47
CA LEU A 91 16.30 -1.87 -9.25
C LEU A 91 17.62 -1.08 -9.32
N GLY A 92 18.77 -1.77 -9.29
CA GLY A 92 20.08 -1.13 -9.41
C GLY A 92 20.47 -0.26 -8.21
N LEU A 93 19.96 -0.57 -7.01
CA LEU A 93 20.27 0.20 -5.80
C LEU A 93 21.70 -0.04 -5.30
N ASP A 94 22.38 1.04 -4.93
CA ASP A 94 23.67 1.01 -4.24
C ASP A 94 23.51 0.77 -2.72
N ASP A 95 24.62 0.50 -2.02
CA ASP A 95 24.62 0.22 -0.58
C ASP A 95 24.01 1.34 0.27
N GLU A 96 24.11 2.60 -0.16
CA GLU A 96 23.47 3.73 0.54
C GLU A 96 21.95 3.69 0.41
N GLN A 97 21.43 3.42 -0.79
CA GLN A 97 19.99 3.30 -1.04
C GLN A 97 19.39 2.05 -0.38
N MET A 98 20.18 0.97 -0.25
CA MET A 98 19.80 -0.23 0.49
C MET A 98 19.58 0.03 1.99
N ALA A 99 20.22 1.06 2.56
CA ALA A 99 19.98 1.50 3.94
C ALA A 99 18.80 2.50 4.06
N GLY A 100 18.19 2.88 2.94
CA GLY A 100 17.09 3.81 2.86
C GLY A 100 15.75 3.25 3.33
N THR A 101 14.76 4.14 3.44
CA THR A 101 13.37 3.77 3.72
C THR A 101 12.64 3.44 2.41
N GLY A 102 11.49 2.77 2.50
CA GLY A 102 10.67 2.56 1.30
C GLY A 102 10.10 3.85 0.71
N TYR A 103 9.98 4.92 1.50
CA TYR A 103 9.68 6.26 0.98
C TYR A 103 10.81 6.73 0.05
N GLN A 104 12.06 6.62 0.52
CA GLN A 104 13.22 7.00 -0.28
C GLN A 104 13.30 6.14 -1.55
N LEU A 105 13.05 4.83 -1.44
CA LEU A 105 12.99 3.96 -2.62
C LEU A 105 11.95 4.44 -3.64
N LEU A 106 10.72 4.72 -3.20
CA LEU A 106 9.67 5.22 -4.10
C LEU A 106 10.07 6.54 -4.78
N ARG A 107 10.80 7.41 -4.07
CA ARG A 107 11.36 8.65 -4.64
C ARG A 107 12.46 8.36 -5.67
N ASP A 108 13.32 7.38 -5.40
CA ASP A 108 14.36 6.92 -6.33
C ASP A 108 13.79 6.27 -7.60
N LEU A 109 12.61 5.62 -7.49
CA LEU A 109 11.82 5.15 -8.64
C LEU A 109 11.10 6.29 -9.39
N GLY A 110 11.27 7.54 -8.96
CA GLY A 110 10.76 8.72 -9.66
C GLY A 110 9.35 9.16 -9.25
N PHE A 111 8.73 8.54 -8.25
CA PHE A 111 7.42 8.97 -7.77
C PHE A 111 7.49 10.27 -6.97
N ALA A 112 6.54 11.17 -7.20
CA ALA A 112 6.35 12.40 -6.45
C ALA A 112 5.76 12.10 -5.05
N ASP A 113 6.01 13.02 -4.10
CA ASP A 113 5.48 12.90 -2.73
C ASP A 113 3.95 12.78 -2.70
N GLU A 114 3.26 13.54 -3.56
CA GLU A 114 1.80 13.50 -3.70
C GLU A 114 1.30 12.14 -4.23
N GLU A 115 2.06 11.49 -5.12
CA GLU A 115 1.71 10.20 -5.71
C GLU A 115 1.87 9.08 -4.69
N ILE A 116 2.96 9.14 -3.90
CA ILE A 116 3.21 8.22 -2.79
C ILE A 116 2.11 8.38 -1.73
N HIS A 117 1.75 9.61 -1.39
CA HIS A 117 0.69 9.88 -0.44
C HIS A 117 -0.68 9.38 -0.92
N ALA A 118 -1.03 9.64 -2.19
CA ALA A 118 -2.28 9.19 -2.78
C ALA A 118 -2.39 7.66 -2.81
N ALA A 119 -1.31 6.97 -3.18
CA ALA A 119 -1.26 5.51 -3.16
C ALA A 119 -1.31 4.93 -1.73
N ASN A 120 -0.66 5.59 -0.77
CA ASN A 120 -0.74 5.21 0.63
C ASN A 120 -2.17 5.35 1.16
N LEU A 121 -2.84 6.47 0.86
CA LEU A 121 -4.24 6.69 1.23
C LEU A 121 -5.16 5.65 0.60
N TYR A 122 -4.95 5.31 -0.67
CA TYR A 122 -5.74 4.31 -1.38
C TYR A 122 -5.58 2.90 -0.78
N CYS A 123 -4.34 2.49 -0.54
CA CYS A 123 -4.01 1.14 -0.12
C CYS A 123 -4.13 0.93 1.40
N CYS A 124 -3.59 1.84 2.19
CA CYS A 124 -3.51 1.73 3.65
C CYS A 124 -4.65 2.46 4.37
N GLY A 125 -5.40 3.32 3.66
CA GLY A 125 -6.52 4.08 4.18
C GLY A 125 -6.08 5.36 4.88
N ALA A 126 -7.05 6.23 5.18
CA ALA A 126 -6.81 7.44 5.96
C ALA A 126 -6.44 7.16 7.43
N MET A 127 -6.69 5.92 7.90
CA MET A 127 -6.52 5.45 9.28
C MET A 127 -7.33 6.25 10.32
N THR A 128 -8.15 7.21 9.89
CA THR A 128 -9.05 8.02 10.69
C THR A 128 -10.31 8.37 9.88
N LEU A 129 -11.44 8.51 10.57
CA LEU A 129 -12.67 9.14 10.08
C LEU A 129 -12.78 10.47 10.84
N GLU A 130 -12.18 11.55 10.33
CA GLU A 130 -12.40 12.91 10.86
C GLU A 130 -13.55 13.61 10.14
#